data_AF-L9W102-F1
#
_entry.id   AF-L9W102-F1
#
_cell.length_a   1.000
_cell.length_b   1.000
_cell.length_c   1.000
_cell.angle_alpha   90.00
_cell.angle_beta   90.00
_cell.angle_gamma   90.00
#
_symmetry.space_group_name_H-M   'P 1'
#
loop_
_entity.id
_entity.type
_entity.pdbx_description
1 polymer ?
#
loop_
_entity_poly.entity_id
_entity_poly.type
_entity_poly.pdbx_seq_one_letter_code
_entity_poly.pdbx_strand_id
1 'polypeptide(L)'
;MGLLELMLGQSGPGEQGVEGRSYKLPKETHDFVYPVAVRSRELEAFVQLLETESDAPSLEDNTDELQDVFDDVLGDVEIDASELAERQRKPRLETEAIVDHWRGQVTDDVGVVYARVDTYPTLLSFVKRCKQRDEQADDPFELPENFGDGAALLKRLETATNDQYRAVVHTDLLPPEK
;
A
#
# COMPACT_ATOMS: atom_id res chain seq x y z
N MET A 1 -32.31 -22.04 -30.51
CA MET A 1 -31.60 -20.78 -30.83
C MET A 1 -30.12 -21.04 -30.65
N GLY A 2 -29.32 -20.77 -31.67
CA GLY A 2 -27.96 -21.30 -31.82
C GLY A 2 -26.88 -20.24 -31.59
N LEU A 3 -25.73 -20.69 -31.07
CA LEU A 3 -24.54 -19.89 -30.75
C LEU A 3 -24.05 -18.95 -31.87
N LEU A 4 -24.41 -19.22 -33.13
CA LEU A 4 -23.95 -18.46 -34.30
C LEU A 4 -24.62 -17.09 -34.43
N GLU A 5 -25.78 -16.89 -33.81
CA GLU A 5 -26.51 -15.61 -33.86
C GLU A 5 -25.86 -14.54 -32.95
N LEU A 6 -25.17 -14.97 -31.88
CA LEU A 6 -24.47 -14.09 -30.95
C LEU A 6 -23.17 -13.50 -31.53
N MET A 7 -22.59 -14.14 -32.55
CA MET A 7 -21.30 -13.76 -33.14
C MET A 7 -21.44 -12.79 -34.33
N LEU A 8 -22.66 -12.53 -34.81
CA LEU A 8 -22.90 -11.79 -36.05
C LEU A 8 -23.43 -10.36 -35.86
N GLY A 9 -23.44 -9.85 -34.63
CA GLY A 9 -23.46 -8.40 -34.37
C GLY A 9 -24.60 -7.64 -35.05
N GLN A 10 -25.81 -8.17 -35.06
CA GLN A 10 -27.00 -7.40 -35.44
C GLN A 10 -27.70 -6.89 -34.18
N SER A 11 -27.06 -5.92 -33.51
CA SER A 11 -27.71 -5.10 -32.51
C SER A 11 -28.61 -4.09 -33.22
N GLY A 12 -29.93 -4.30 -33.14
CA GLY A 12 -30.91 -3.27 -33.48
C GLY A 12 -30.81 -2.06 -32.53
N PRO A 13 -31.41 -0.90 -32.87
CA PRO A 13 -31.28 0.31 -32.06
C PRO A 13 -32.00 0.09 -30.73
N GLY A 14 -31.22 -0.20 -29.68
CA GLY A 14 -31.73 -0.53 -28.35
C GLY A 14 -30.75 -1.17 -27.36
N GLU A 15 -29.49 -1.46 -27.73
CA GLU A 15 -28.50 -2.03 -26.81
C GLU A 15 -27.45 -1.01 -26.37
N GLN A 16 -27.89 -0.01 -25.58
CA GLN A 16 -27.02 0.72 -24.67
C GLN A 16 -27.65 0.67 -23.27
N GLY A 17 -27.00 -0.07 -22.37
CA GLY A 17 -27.34 -0.12 -20.94
C GLY A 17 -28.58 -0.95 -20.63
N VAL A 18 -28.38 -2.12 -19.99
CA VAL A 18 -29.49 -2.85 -19.40
C VAL A 18 -30.00 -2.05 -18.21
N GLU A 19 -31.15 -1.39 -18.38
CA GLU A 19 -31.89 -0.71 -17.32
C GLU A 19 -32.23 -1.71 -16.21
N GLY A 20 -31.79 -1.44 -14.97
CA GLY A 20 -32.51 -1.91 -13.79
C GLY A 20 -32.19 -3.28 -13.16
N ARG A 21 -30.97 -3.82 -13.26
CA ARG A 21 -30.51 -4.90 -12.36
C ARG A 21 -29.45 -4.39 -11.39
N SER A 22 -29.87 -3.68 -10.35
CA SER A 22 -29.01 -3.40 -9.21
C SER A 22 -28.94 -4.62 -8.30
N TYR A 23 -27.77 -5.21 -8.16
CA TYR A 23 -27.50 -6.25 -7.17
C TYR A 23 -26.96 -5.58 -5.91
N LYS A 24 -27.54 -5.89 -4.75
CA LYS A 24 -27.00 -5.46 -3.46
C LYS A 24 -25.95 -6.47 -3.02
N LEU A 25 -24.71 -6.04 -2.95
CA LEU A 25 -23.63 -6.83 -2.35
C LEU A 25 -23.57 -6.54 -0.84
N PRO A 26 -23.37 -7.56 0.01
CA PRO A 26 -23.23 -7.33 1.45
C PRO A 26 -21.95 -6.54 1.73
N LYS A 27 -22.08 -5.47 2.52
CA LYS A 27 -20.92 -4.63 2.89
C LYS A 27 -19.93 -5.37 3.79
N GLU A 28 -20.36 -6.45 4.46
CA GLU A 28 -19.50 -7.25 5.32
C GLU A 28 -18.52 -8.13 4.52
N THR A 29 -18.78 -8.35 3.23
CA THR A 29 -18.00 -9.27 2.38
C THR A 29 -17.43 -8.62 1.14
N HIS A 30 -17.78 -7.36 0.87
CA HIS A 30 -17.35 -6.64 -0.32
C HIS A 30 -16.96 -5.20 0.01
N ASP A 31 -15.88 -4.74 -0.60
CA ASP A 31 -15.38 -3.37 -0.43
C ASP A 31 -15.06 -2.71 -1.79
N PHE A 32 -15.01 -1.39 -1.79
CA PHE A 32 -14.61 -0.59 -2.94
C PHE A 32 -13.10 -0.46 -2.99
N VAL A 33 -12.52 -0.77 -4.16
CA VAL A 33 -11.08 -0.81 -4.35
C VAL A 33 -10.64 -0.23 -5.68
N TYR A 34 -9.35 0.07 -5.74
CA TYR A 34 -8.65 0.58 -6.90
C TYR A 34 -7.76 -0.54 -7.46
N PRO A 35 -8.08 -1.09 -8.64
CA PRO A 35 -7.21 -2.06 -9.28
C PRO A 35 -5.93 -1.38 -9.79
N VAL A 36 -4.78 -1.90 -9.43
CA VAL A 36 -3.47 -1.34 -9.80
C VAL A 36 -2.60 -2.43 -10.41
N ALA A 37 -2.02 -2.13 -11.58
CA ALA A 37 -1.02 -2.99 -12.19
C ALA A 37 0.32 -2.86 -11.45
N VAL A 38 0.88 -4.00 -11.06
CA VAL A 38 2.12 -4.10 -10.29
C VAL A 38 3.06 -5.08 -10.96
N ARG A 39 4.36 -4.78 -10.91
CA ARG A 39 5.42 -5.69 -11.37
C ARG A 39 6.06 -6.36 -10.17
N SER A 40 6.46 -7.62 -10.31
CA SER A 40 7.05 -8.39 -9.20
C SER A 40 8.30 -7.71 -8.63
N ARG A 41 9.17 -7.15 -9.48
CA ARG A 41 10.35 -6.36 -9.07
C ARG A 41 10.04 -5.15 -8.18
N GLU A 42 8.84 -4.57 -8.29
CA GLU A 42 8.45 -3.42 -7.47
C GLU A 42 7.98 -3.86 -6.08
N LEU A 43 7.34 -5.04 -5.98
CA LEU A 43 7.04 -5.68 -4.71
C LEU A 43 8.34 -6.13 -4.02
N GLU A 44 9.27 -6.70 -4.76
CA GLU A 44 10.60 -7.06 -4.26
C GLU A 44 11.37 -5.85 -3.74
N ALA A 45 11.28 -4.69 -4.41
CA ALA A 45 11.87 -3.44 -3.90
C ALA A 45 11.25 -2.98 -2.58
N PHE A 46 9.93 -3.15 -2.39
CA PHE A 46 9.27 -2.88 -1.11
C PHE A 46 9.68 -3.87 -0.02
N VAL A 47 9.82 -5.16 -0.36
CA VAL A 47 10.32 -6.18 0.57
C VAL A 47 11.74 -5.85 1.01
N GLN A 48 12.64 -5.55 0.07
CA GLN A 48 14.01 -5.18 0.40
C GLN A 48 14.06 -3.89 1.23
N LEU A 49 13.18 -2.92 0.98
CA LEU A 49 13.08 -1.72 1.79
C LEU A 49 12.65 -2.03 3.24
N LEU A 50 11.68 -2.94 3.42
CA LEU A 50 11.24 -3.41 4.74
C LEU A 50 12.34 -4.18 5.49
N GLU A 51 13.07 -5.05 4.78
CA GLU A 51 14.21 -5.78 5.33
C GLU A 51 15.33 -4.83 5.75
N THR A 52 15.72 -3.90 4.87
CA THR A 52 16.78 -2.90 5.14
C THR A 52 16.42 -2.02 6.34
N GLU A 53 15.15 -1.60 6.43
CA GLU A 53 14.66 -0.80 7.57
C GLU A 53 14.70 -1.59 8.88
N SER A 54 14.46 -2.90 8.80
CA SER A 54 14.51 -3.80 9.95
C SER A 54 15.92 -4.15 10.42
N ASP A 55 16.87 -4.24 9.50
CA ASP A 55 18.25 -4.62 9.80
C ASP A 55 19.08 -3.43 10.28
N ALA A 56 18.70 -2.21 9.88
CA ALA A 56 19.32 -0.99 10.37
C ALA A 56 18.90 -0.74 11.83
N PRO A 57 19.87 -0.60 12.77
CA PRO A 57 19.56 -0.19 14.13
C PRO A 57 18.69 1.05 14.09
N SER A 58 17.51 0.99 14.72
CA SER A 58 16.72 2.19 14.84
C SER A 58 17.37 3.05 15.92
N LEU A 59 17.44 4.37 15.72
CA LEU A 59 17.75 5.30 16.82
C LEU A 59 16.75 5.12 17.99
N GLU A 60 15.62 4.44 17.73
CA GLU A 60 14.54 4.08 18.65
C GLU A 60 14.84 2.85 19.53
N ASP A 61 15.78 1.96 19.15
CA ASP A 61 16.25 0.87 20.04
C ASP A 61 17.11 1.40 21.20
N ASN A 62 17.53 2.67 21.10
CA ASN A 62 18.07 3.47 22.20
C ASN A 62 16.99 4.44 22.71
N THR A 63 15.92 3.90 23.31
CA THR A 63 14.87 4.71 23.96
C THR A 63 15.43 5.76 24.91
N ASP A 64 16.60 5.48 25.51
CA ASP A 64 17.33 6.38 26.39
C ASP A 64 17.93 7.59 25.64
N GLU A 65 18.45 7.43 24.41
CA GLU A 65 18.99 8.55 23.62
C GLU A 65 17.89 9.44 23.03
N LEU A 66 16.75 8.87 22.65
CA LEU A 66 15.61 9.67 22.18
C LEU A 66 15.06 10.56 23.29
N GLN A 67 14.96 10.04 24.51
CA GLN A 67 14.49 10.79 25.67
C GLN A 67 15.41 11.99 25.97
N ASP A 68 16.74 11.80 25.90
CA ASP A 68 17.73 12.86 26.05
C ASP A 68 17.63 13.94 24.95
N VAL A 69 17.40 13.57 23.68
CA VAL A 69 17.22 14.53 22.57
C VAL A 69 15.90 15.31 22.69
N PHE A 70 14.83 14.65 23.11
CA PHE A 70 13.53 15.30 23.28
C PHE A 70 13.50 16.24 24.49
N ASP A 71 14.17 15.89 25.60
CA ASP A 71 14.33 16.77 26.76
C ASP A 71 15.18 18.02 26.42
N ASP A 72 16.21 17.89 25.58
CA ASP A 72 17.08 19.00 25.16
C ASP A 72 16.38 19.97 24.18
N VAL A 73 15.49 19.46 23.30
CA VAL A 73 14.84 20.28 22.24
C VAL A 73 13.46 20.81 22.63
N LEU A 74 12.65 20.05 23.36
CA LEU A 74 11.23 20.37 23.55
C LEU A 74 10.85 20.87 24.94
N GLY A 75 11.78 20.90 25.90
CA GLY A 75 11.64 21.59 27.18
C GLY A 75 10.22 21.53 27.76
N ASP A 76 9.91 20.43 28.45
CA ASP A 76 8.70 20.23 29.26
C ASP A 76 7.43 19.72 28.52
N VAL A 77 7.58 18.96 27.42
CA VAL A 77 6.47 18.19 26.83
C VAL A 77 6.69 16.69 27.08
N GLU A 78 5.91 16.09 27.99
CA GLU A 78 5.87 14.64 28.20
C GLU A 78 5.30 13.93 26.96
N ILE A 79 6.16 13.64 25.97
CA ILE A 79 5.84 12.70 24.90
C ILE A 79 6.33 11.32 25.37
N ASP A 80 5.39 10.39 25.56
CA ASP A 80 5.74 9.01 25.90
C ASP A 80 6.50 8.36 24.73
N ALA A 81 7.79 8.07 24.95
CA ALA A 81 8.66 7.45 23.96
C ALA A 81 8.11 6.10 23.47
N SER A 82 7.34 5.39 24.29
CA SER A 82 6.69 4.13 23.91
C SER A 82 5.51 4.35 22.96
N GLU A 83 4.68 5.39 23.19
CA GLU A 83 3.60 5.77 22.27
C GLU A 83 4.15 6.27 20.94
N LEU A 84 5.28 6.99 20.96
CA LEU A 84 5.98 7.43 19.77
C LEU A 84 6.55 6.25 18.97
N ALA A 85 7.18 5.29 19.64
CA ALA A 85 7.70 4.07 19.03
C ALA A 85 6.58 3.21 18.42
N GLU A 86 5.44 3.05 19.11
CA GLU A 86 4.27 2.36 18.57
C GLU A 86 3.69 3.06 17.34
N ARG A 87 3.58 4.40 17.40
CA ARG A 87 3.11 5.23 16.28
C ARG A 87 4.03 5.15 15.07
N GLN A 88 5.34 5.02 15.30
CA GLN A 88 6.36 4.88 14.25
C GLN A 88 6.41 3.46 13.67
N ARG A 89 6.21 2.42 14.49
CA ARG A 89 6.11 1.02 14.05
C ARG A 89 4.84 0.73 13.24
N LYS A 90 3.78 1.51 13.54
CA LYS A 90 2.53 1.70 12.79
C LYS A 90 2.65 1.43 11.27
N PRO A 91 3.16 2.41 10.50
CA PRO A 91 3.26 2.34 9.05
C PRO A 91 4.03 1.12 8.50
N ARG A 92 5.03 0.62 9.24
CA ARG A 92 5.82 -0.54 8.82
C ARG A 92 4.98 -1.81 8.80
N LEU A 93 4.36 -2.16 9.94
CA LEU A 93 3.54 -3.37 10.06
C LEU A 93 2.40 -3.40 9.04
N GLU A 94 1.80 -2.23 8.80
CA GLU A 94 0.74 -2.09 7.81
C GLU A 94 1.26 -2.24 6.37
N THR A 95 2.45 -1.69 6.08
CA THR A 95 3.09 -1.83 4.77
C THR A 95 3.49 -3.28 4.52
N GLU A 96 4.07 -3.95 5.50
CA GLU A 96 4.43 -5.37 5.46
C GLU A 96 3.22 -6.25 5.14
N ALA A 97 2.11 -6.09 5.88
CA ALA A 97 0.88 -6.85 5.63
C ALA A 97 0.31 -6.65 4.21
N ILE A 98 0.39 -5.42 3.67
CA ILE A 98 -0.06 -5.12 2.30
C ILE A 98 0.85 -5.78 1.26
N VAL A 99 2.17 -5.61 1.42
CA VAL A 99 3.18 -6.11 0.48
C VAL A 99 3.19 -7.64 0.45
N ASP A 100 3.11 -8.30 1.62
CA ASP A 100 3.05 -9.75 1.73
C ASP A 100 1.81 -10.33 1.06
N HIS A 101 0.65 -9.69 1.28
CA HIS A 101 -0.59 -10.10 0.63
C HIS A 101 -0.49 -9.99 -0.90
N TRP A 102 0.03 -8.87 -1.41
CA TRP A 102 0.22 -8.68 -2.85
C TRP A 102 1.24 -9.65 -3.45
N ARG A 103 2.33 -9.95 -2.74
CA ARG A 103 3.32 -10.94 -3.15
C ARG A 103 2.72 -12.35 -3.25
N GLY A 104 1.77 -12.68 -2.37
CA GLY A 104 1.01 -13.93 -2.46
C GLY A 104 0.07 -14.00 -3.67
N GLN A 105 -0.39 -12.85 -4.19
CA GLN A 105 -1.33 -12.76 -5.31
C GLN A 105 -0.66 -12.64 -6.69
N VAL A 106 0.50 -12.00 -6.77
CA VAL A 106 1.20 -11.75 -8.04
C VAL A 106 2.20 -12.89 -8.30
N THR A 107 1.83 -13.83 -9.17
CA THR A 107 2.66 -15.00 -9.52
C THR A 107 3.48 -14.81 -10.80
N ASP A 108 3.09 -13.86 -11.65
CA ASP A 108 3.75 -13.53 -12.92
C ASP A 108 4.59 -12.25 -12.80
N ASP A 109 5.34 -11.89 -13.85
CA ASP A 109 6.14 -10.65 -13.86
C ASP A 109 5.28 -9.38 -13.69
N VAL A 110 4.02 -9.44 -14.13
CA VAL A 110 3.04 -8.36 -13.98
C VAL A 110 1.70 -8.94 -13.50
N GLY A 111 1.14 -8.36 -12.45
CA GLY A 111 -0.17 -8.71 -11.90
C GLY A 111 -1.04 -7.49 -11.61
N VAL A 112 -2.28 -7.75 -11.21
CA VAL A 112 -3.21 -6.71 -10.73
C VAL A 112 -3.46 -6.95 -9.25
N VAL A 113 -3.25 -5.91 -8.45
CA VAL A 113 -3.57 -5.92 -7.03
C VAL A 113 -4.69 -4.94 -6.75
N TYR A 114 -5.37 -5.14 -5.61
CA TYR A 114 -6.44 -4.26 -5.18
C TYR A 114 -5.96 -3.38 -4.01
N ALA A 115 -6.00 -2.07 -4.22
CA ALA A 115 -5.68 -1.08 -3.21
C ALA A 115 -6.96 -0.48 -2.61
N ARG A 116 -6.99 -0.30 -1.29
CA ARG A 116 -8.01 0.50 -0.62
C ARG A 116 -7.60 1.97 -0.64
N VAL A 117 -8.52 2.86 -0.26
CA VAL A 117 -8.25 4.31 -0.20
C VAL A 117 -7.05 4.65 0.68
N ASP A 118 -6.84 3.90 1.77
CA ASP A 118 -5.75 4.14 2.72
C ASP A 118 -4.43 3.46 2.33
N THR A 119 -4.43 2.62 1.29
CA THR A 119 -3.21 1.90 0.88
C THR A 119 -2.11 2.85 0.41
N TYR A 120 -2.43 3.84 -0.43
CA TYR A 120 -1.44 4.83 -0.87
C TYR A 120 -0.85 5.63 0.29
N PRO A 121 -1.65 6.28 1.17
CA PRO A 121 -1.09 7.06 2.28
C PRO A 121 -0.29 6.20 3.27
N THR A 122 -0.67 4.94 3.52
CA THR A 122 0.13 4.02 4.34
C THR A 122 1.51 3.76 3.72
N LEU A 123 1.57 3.33 2.46
CA LEU A 123 2.85 3.03 1.79
C LEU A 123 3.70 4.29 1.62
N LEU A 124 3.08 5.44 1.32
CA LEU A 124 3.77 6.72 1.23
C LEU A 124 4.39 7.13 2.57
N SER A 125 3.69 6.91 3.68
CA SER A 125 4.19 7.28 5.01
C SER A 125 5.42 6.45 5.38
N PHE A 126 5.42 5.15 5.09
CA PHE A 126 6.58 4.29 5.27
C PHE A 126 7.77 4.73 4.40
N VAL A 127 7.53 4.98 3.11
CA VAL A 127 8.60 5.42 2.19
C VAL A 127 9.18 6.78 2.59
N LYS A 128 8.37 7.73 3.04
CA LYS A 128 8.85 9.02 3.56
C LYS A 128 9.74 8.84 4.78
N ARG A 129 9.40 7.93 5.68
CA ARG A 129 10.23 7.60 6.85
C ARG A 129 11.60 7.08 6.42
N CYS A 130 11.64 6.11 5.51
CA CYS A 130 12.89 5.56 5.00
C CYS A 130 13.78 6.65 4.38
N LYS A 131 13.19 7.54 3.56
CA LYS A 131 13.93 8.69 3.03
C LYS A 131 14.47 9.62 4.11
N GLN A 132 13.68 9.90 5.13
CA GLN A 132 14.10 10.76 6.23
C GLN A 132 15.25 10.14 7.03
N ARG A 133 15.30 8.82 7.17
CA ARG A 133 16.42 8.10 7.80
C ARG A 133 17.69 8.18 6.94
N ASP A 134 17.58 7.94 5.64
CA ASP A 134 18.71 8.03 4.69
C ASP A 134 19.31 9.46 4.59
N GLU A 135 18.49 10.49 4.79
CA GLU A 135 18.93 11.88 4.81
C GLU A 135 19.58 12.31 6.15
N GLN A 136 19.44 11.51 7.22
CA GLN A 136 20.04 11.79 8.53
C GLN A 136 21.48 11.27 8.58
N ALA A 137 22.45 12.17 8.73
CA ALA A 137 23.87 11.84 8.72
C ALA A 137 24.31 10.86 9.82
N ASP A 138 23.55 10.79 10.92
CA ASP A 138 23.85 9.95 12.08
C ASP A 138 22.98 8.67 12.12
N ASP A 139 22.10 8.43 11.14
CA ASP A 139 21.33 7.18 11.02
C ASP A 139 22.10 6.20 10.12
N PRO A 140 22.35 4.95 10.57
CA PRO A 140 23.05 3.94 9.77
C PRO A 140 22.22 3.40 8.59
N PHE A 141 20.95 3.79 8.46
CA PHE A 141 20.07 3.36 7.39
C PHE A 141 20.44 3.98 6.04
N GLU A 142 20.54 3.15 5.01
CA GLU A 142 20.72 3.57 3.62
C GLU A 142 19.58 3.00 2.75
N LEU A 143 19.11 3.77 1.76
CA LEU A 143 18.12 3.29 0.82
C LEU A 143 18.70 2.19 -0.09
N PRO A 144 17.96 1.08 -0.32
CA PRO A 144 18.41 0.03 -1.22
C PRO A 144 18.45 0.50 -2.68
N GLU A 145 19.36 -0.08 -3.48
CA GLU A 145 19.59 0.33 -4.88
C GLU A 145 18.33 0.27 -5.76
N ASN A 146 17.40 -0.66 -5.48
CA ASN A 146 16.16 -0.84 -6.22
C ASN A 146 15.00 0.04 -5.72
N PHE A 147 15.24 0.97 -4.78
CA PHE A 147 14.21 1.86 -4.24
C PHE A 147 13.40 2.60 -5.33
N GLY A 148 14.04 2.93 -6.46
CA GLY A 148 13.40 3.56 -7.62
C GLY A 148 12.24 2.75 -8.19
N ASP A 149 12.25 1.43 -8.09
CA ASP A 149 11.17 0.57 -8.56
C ASP A 149 9.95 0.64 -7.64
N GLY A 150 10.14 0.67 -6.31
CA GLY A 150 9.06 0.91 -5.36
C GLY A 150 8.41 2.28 -5.54
N ALA A 151 9.21 3.32 -5.84
CA ALA A 151 8.69 4.66 -6.14
C ALA A 151 7.80 4.70 -7.40
N ALA A 152 8.10 3.88 -8.41
CA ALA A 152 7.27 3.76 -9.61
C ALA A 152 5.88 3.17 -9.30
N LEU A 153 5.79 2.21 -8.37
CA LEU A 153 4.54 1.66 -7.87
C LEU A 153 3.73 2.71 -7.09
N LEU A 154 4.36 3.46 -6.19
CA LEU A 154 3.70 4.53 -5.43
C LEU A 154 3.02 5.56 -6.34
N LYS A 155 3.69 5.96 -7.43
CA LYS A 155 3.11 6.91 -8.39
C LYS A 155 1.86 6.34 -9.08
N ARG A 156 1.82 5.03 -9.35
CA ARG A 156 0.63 4.39 -9.94
C ARG A 156 -0.50 4.25 -8.93
N LEU A 157 -0.20 3.97 -7.66
CA LEU A 157 -1.16 3.97 -6.57
C LEU A 157 -1.78 5.36 -6.35
N GLU A 158 -0.95 6.40 -6.34
CA GLU A 158 -1.43 7.79 -6.29
C GLU A 158 -2.39 8.09 -7.44
N THR A 159 -2.02 7.72 -8.66
CA THR A 159 -2.86 7.97 -9.84
C THR A 159 -4.18 7.21 -9.75
N ALA A 160 -4.14 5.91 -9.40
CA ALA A 160 -5.32 5.07 -9.34
C ALA A 160 -6.31 5.50 -8.24
N THR A 161 -5.80 5.85 -7.06
CA THR A 161 -6.64 6.29 -5.92
C THR A 161 -7.30 7.65 -6.14
N ASN A 162 -6.69 8.51 -6.95
CA ASN A 162 -7.25 9.80 -7.38
C ASN A 162 -8.22 9.70 -8.57
N ASP A 163 -8.31 8.54 -9.22
CA ASP A 163 -9.26 8.29 -10.30
C ASP A 163 -10.68 8.00 -9.75
N GLN A 164 -11.70 8.20 -10.59
CA GLN A 164 -13.09 7.85 -10.30
C GLN A 164 -13.36 6.35 -10.50
N TYR A 165 -12.46 5.63 -11.17
CA TYR A 165 -12.65 4.20 -11.42
C TYR A 165 -12.43 3.36 -10.15
N ARG A 166 -13.53 2.75 -9.67
CA ARG A 166 -13.53 1.85 -8.51
C ARG A 166 -14.15 0.51 -8.90
N ALA A 167 -13.53 -0.57 -8.45
CA ALA A 167 -14.10 -1.91 -8.50
C ALA A 167 -14.74 -2.26 -7.15
N VAL A 168 -15.64 -3.23 -7.15
CA VAL A 168 -16.14 -3.88 -5.93
C VAL A 168 -15.65 -5.31 -5.95
N VAL A 169 -14.94 -5.72 -4.91
CA VAL A 169 -14.36 -7.07 -4.80
C VAL A 169 -14.68 -7.68 -3.46
N HIS A 170 -14.58 -9.01 -3.37
CA HIS A 170 -14.72 -9.71 -2.10
C HIS A 170 -13.54 -9.40 -1.17
N THR A 171 -13.78 -9.28 0.13
CA THR A 171 -12.76 -8.90 1.13
C THR A 171 -11.61 -9.90 1.21
N ASP A 172 -11.80 -11.17 0.87
CA ASP A 172 -10.74 -12.20 0.76
C ASP A 172 -9.63 -11.84 -0.25
N LEU A 173 -9.92 -10.96 -1.21
CA LEU A 173 -8.93 -10.48 -2.18
C LEU A 173 -8.11 -9.31 -1.64
N LEU A 174 -8.44 -8.80 -0.46
CA LEU A 174 -7.84 -7.60 0.12
C LEU A 174 -6.89 -7.96 1.26
N PRO A 175 -5.87 -7.13 1.51
CA PRO A 175 -5.09 -7.23 2.72
C PRO A 175 -6.01 -7.19 3.96
N PRO A 176 -5.64 -7.88 5.04
CA PRO A 176 -6.45 -7.95 6.26
C PRO A 176 -6.77 -6.55 6.81
N GLU A 177 -7.99 -6.38 7.32
CA GLU A 177 -8.38 -5.18 8.06
C GLU A 177 -7.70 -5.15 9.42
N LYS A 178 -7.40 -3.95 9.91
CA LYS A 178 -6.86 -3.73 11.26
C LYS A 178 -7.96 -3.81 12.31
#